data_AF-A0A8T2BQQ5-F1
#
_entry.id   AF-A0A8T2BQQ5-F1
#
_cell.length_a   1.000
_cell.length_b   1.000
_cell.length_c   1.000
_cell.angle_alpha   90.00
_cell.angle_beta   90.00
_cell.angle_gamma   90.00
#
_symmetry.space_group_name_H-M   'P 1'
#
loop_
_entity.id
_entity.type
_entity.pdbx_description
1 polymer ?
#
loop_
_entity_poly.entity_id
_entity_poly.type
_entity_poly.pdbx_seq_one_letter_code
_entity_poly.pdbx_strand_id
1 'polypeptide(L)'
;MQITSSETFRTFFNDWLHRHKQFVQQLTHLPDGTTCVTPVEEETLVANFLSHCLQYYQEKSAAMSVAGDDVFEFFSPPWFSSYEKLILWIGGFKPGMVFKLITTSVNDLTCEQKDQLDNIRSETKQREKDLMGRFALLQQSVGDPPLMVPCI
;
A
#
# COMPACT_ATOMS: atom_id res chain seq x y z
N MET A 1 1.26 -14.52 -27.81
CA MET A 1 0.72 -14.32 -26.45
C MET A 1 0.85 -12.84 -26.15
N GLN A 2 -0.25 -12.08 -26.12
CA GLN A 2 -0.20 -10.66 -25.74
C GLN A 2 -0.02 -10.60 -24.23
N ILE A 3 1.18 -10.22 -23.78
CA ILE A 3 1.44 -9.93 -22.37
C ILE A 3 0.68 -8.64 -22.05
N THR A 4 -0.23 -8.69 -21.08
CA THR A 4 -0.99 -7.50 -20.67
C THR A 4 -0.08 -6.54 -19.90
N SER A 5 -0.31 -5.23 -19.98
CA SER A 5 0.45 -4.20 -19.24
C SER A 5 0.63 -4.57 -17.75
N SER A 6 -0.42 -5.15 -17.16
CA SER A 6 -0.46 -5.65 -15.78
C SER A 6 0.54 -6.78 -15.50
N GLU A 7 0.72 -7.74 -16.42
CA GLU A 7 1.67 -8.86 -16.24
C GLU A 7 3.12 -8.40 -16.35
N THR A 8 3.41 -7.48 -17.26
CA THR A 8 4.72 -6.84 -17.38
C THR A 8 5.07 -6.09 -16.10
N PHE A 9 4.14 -5.28 -15.58
CA PHE A 9 4.36 -4.55 -14.34
C PHE A 9 4.51 -5.48 -13.13
N ARG A 10 3.71 -6.56 -13.06
CA ARG A 10 3.83 -7.55 -11.98
C ARG A 10 5.22 -8.19 -11.94
N THR A 11 5.79 -8.48 -13.10
CA THR A 11 7.15 -9.02 -13.21
C THR A 11 8.18 -7.99 -12.71
N PHE A 12 8.11 -6.76 -13.21
CA PHE A 12 8.92 -5.64 -12.72
C PHE A 12 8.81 -5.47 -11.20
N PHE A 13 7.59 -5.49 -10.66
CA PHE A 13 7.33 -5.27 -9.23
C PHE A 13 7.98 -6.35 -8.37
N ASN A 14 7.91 -7.63 -8.78
CA ASN A 14 8.55 -8.72 -8.05
C ASN A 14 10.08 -8.57 -8.01
N ASP A 15 10.69 -8.23 -9.16
CA ASP A 15 12.13 -7.99 -9.23
C ASP A 15 12.54 -6.76 -8.41
N TRP A 16 11.74 -5.70 -8.47
CA TRP A 16 11.90 -4.49 -7.67
C TRP A 16 11.82 -4.80 -6.18
N LEU A 17 10.83 -5.59 -5.75
CA LEU A 17 10.62 -5.97 -4.35
C LEU A 17 11.79 -6.80 -3.81
N HIS A 18 12.40 -7.65 -4.64
CA HIS A 18 13.60 -8.39 -4.26
C HIS A 18 14.76 -7.44 -3.95
N ARG A 19 15.03 -6.47 -4.84
CA ARG A 19 16.06 -5.43 -4.61
C ARG A 19 15.72 -4.55 -3.40
N HIS A 20 14.45 -4.21 -3.20
CA HIS A 20 13.99 -3.42 -2.07
C HIS A 20 14.31 -4.10 -0.73
N LYS A 21 14.08 -5.41 -0.61
CA LYS A 21 14.43 -6.18 0.57
C LYS A 21 15.94 -6.15 0.86
N GLN A 22 16.77 -6.21 -0.17
CA GLN A 22 18.23 -6.10 -0.02
C GLN A 22 18.64 -4.72 0.48
N PHE A 23 18.06 -3.64 -0.05
CA PHE A 23 18.31 -2.29 0.46
C PHE A 23 17.88 -2.12 1.91
N VAL A 24 16.69 -2.60 2.28
CA VAL A 24 16.20 -2.53 3.67
C VAL A 24 17.13 -3.30 4.61
N GLN A 25 17.61 -4.48 4.21
CA GLN A 25 18.61 -5.22 4.99
C GLN A 25 19.91 -4.42 5.16
N GLN A 26 20.44 -3.84 4.08
CA GLN A 26 21.65 -3.03 4.13
C GLN A 26 21.50 -1.81 5.05
N LEU A 27 20.35 -1.13 5.00
CA LEU A 27 20.04 0.02 5.86
C LEU A 27 19.82 -0.38 7.32
N THR A 28 19.23 -1.56 7.57
CA THR A 28 18.99 -2.06 8.94
C THR A 28 20.27 -2.59 9.59
N HIS A 29 21.19 -3.13 8.80
CA HIS A 29 22.50 -3.59 9.24
C HIS A 29 23.56 -2.47 9.23
N LEU A 30 23.16 -1.23 8.88
CA LEU A 30 24.02 -0.08 9.09
C LEU A 30 24.26 0.00 10.61
N PRO A 31 25.52 -0.03 11.08
CA PRO A 31 25.80 -0.37 12.46
C PRO A 31 25.49 0.81 13.37
N ASP A 32 25.00 0.50 14.58
CA ASP A 32 24.97 1.40 15.74
C ASP A 32 26.39 1.74 16.27
N GLY A 33 27.38 1.92 15.39
CA GLY A 33 28.75 2.33 15.72
C GLY A 33 29.82 1.23 15.72
N THR A 34 29.56 0.03 15.18
CA THR A 34 30.52 -1.10 15.21
C THR A 34 31.19 -1.47 13.88
N THR A 35 30.62 -1.13 12.71
CA THR A 35 31.29 -1.31 11.40
C THR A 35 31.76 0.03 10.88
N CYS A 36 32.99 0.08 10.41
CA CYS A 36 33.63 1.25 9.81
C CYS A 36 33.02 1.53 8.42
N VAL A 37 31.75 1.92 8.36
CA VAL A 37 31.14 2.46 7.14
C VAL A 37 31.49 3.93 7.08
N THR A 38 32.05 4.37 5.96
CA THR A 38 32.37 5.79 5.77
C THR A 38 31.08 6.59 5.57
N PRO A 39 31.01 7.85 6.03
CA PRO A 39 29.84 8.71 5.81
C PRO A 39 29.41 8.79 4.33
N VAL A 40 30.39 8.69 3.42
CA VAL A 40 30.19 8.71 1.97
C VAL A 40 29.45 7.45 1.48
N GLU A 41 29.76 6.28 2.04
CA GLU A 41 29.08 5.01 1.69
C GLU A 41 27.64 4.99 2.19
N GLU A 42 27.39 5.55 3.37
CA GLU A 42 26.05 5.71 3.92
C GLU A 42 25.19 6.65 3.06
N GLU A 43 25.71 7.84 2.74
CA GLU A 43 25.02 8.80 1.86
C GLU A 43 24.72 8.19 0.48
N THR A 44 25.67 7.43 -0.07
CA THR A 44 25.50 6.74 -1.35
C THR A 44 24.42 5.66 -1.27
N LEU A 45 24.38 4.89 -0.19
CA LEU A 45 23.36 3.86 0.03
C LEU A 45 21.96 4.47 0.12
N VAL A 46 21.81 5.56 0.88
CA VAL A 46 20.55 6.31 1.00
C VAL A 46 20.13 6.88 -0.36
N ALA A 47 21.04 7.50 -1.11
CA ALA A 47 20.76 8.02 -2.43
C ALA A 47 20.29 6.91 -3.40
N ASN A 48 20.94 5.75 -3.38
CA ASN A 48 20.56 4.59 -4.18
C ASN A 48 19.18 4.05 -3.80
N PHE A 49 18.88 3.97 -2.51
CA PHE A 49 17.56 3.58 -2.03
C PHE A 49 16.46 4.55 -2.48
N LEU A 50 16.71 5.86 -2.39
CA LEU A 50 15.76 6.88 -2.85
C LEU A 50 15.54 6.81 -4.36
N SER A 51 16.62 6.62 -5.15
CA SER A 51 16.53 6.42 -6.60
C SER A 51 15.72 5.15 -6.93
N HIS A 52 15.93 4.07 -6.19
CA HIS A 52 15.18 2.84 -6.31
C HIS A 52 13.68 3.03 -5.99
N CYS A 53 13.34 3.83 -4.97
CA CYS A 53 11.95 4.20 -4.69
C CYS A 53 11.34 5.06 -5.80
N LEU A 54 12.09 6.01 -6.36
CA LEU A 54 11.64 6.83 -7.48
C LEU A 54 11.33 5.99 -8.72
N GLN A 55 12.17 4.99 -9.03
CA GLN A 55 11.95 4.06 -10.13
C GLN A 55 10.59 3.37 -10.02
N TYR A 56 10.18 2.94 -8.83
CA TYR A 56 8.88 2.31 -8.61
C TYR A 56 7.72 3.22 -9.02
N TYR A 57 7.75 4.49 -8.59
CA TYR A 57 6.68 5.43 -8.92
C TYR A 57 6.65 5.79 -10.40
N GLN A 58 7.81 5.91 -11.04
CA GLN A 58 7.92 6.15 -12.48
C GLN A 58 7.29 5.00 -13.28
N GLU A 59 7.70 3.77 -13.02
CA GLU A 59 7.17 2.59 -13.70
C GLU A 59 5.68 2.38 -13.39
N LYS A 60 5.25 2.63 -12.15
CA LYS A 60 3.83 2.56 -11.77
C LYS A 60 3.00 3.56 -12.56
N SER A 61 3.50 4.78 -12.72
CA SER A 61 2.82 5.83 -13.50
C SER A 61 2.77 5.50 -15.00
N ALA A 62 3.85 4.94 -15.55
CA ALA A 62 3.91 4.52 -16.95
C ALA A 62 2.94 3.36 -17.24
N ALA A 63 2.89 2.35 -16.36
CA ALA A 63 1.96 1.24 -16.49
C ALA A 63 0.49 1.69 -16.41
N MET A 64 0.19 2.66 -15.55
CA MET A 64 -1.14 3.24 -15.40
C MET A 64 -1.55 4.08 -16.63
N SER A 65 -0.64 4.89 -17.16
CA SER A 65 -0.90 5.66 -18.40
C SER A 65 -1.26 4.77 -19.59
N VAL A 66 -0.77 3.53 -19.62
CA VAL A 66 -1.07 2.55 -20.68
C VAL A 66 -2.38 1.79 -20.42
N ALA A 67 -2.74 1.57 -19.15
CA ALA A 67 -3.96 0.86 -18.75
C ALA A 67 -5.23 1.74 -18.79
N GLY A 68 -5.06 3.06 -18.87
CA GLY A 68 -6.14 4.05 -18.77
C GLY A 68 -6.22 4.65 -17.37
N ASP A 69 -6.81 5.84 -17.25
CA ASP A 69 -6.94 6.60 -16.00
C ASP A 69 -7.94 5.97 -15.00
N ASP A 70 -7.95 4.66 -14.86
CA ASP A 70 -8.71 4.01 -13.80
C ASP A 70 -8.01 4.22 -12.45
N VAL A 71 -8.46 5.23 -11.73
CA VAL A 71 -8.00 5.56 -10.38
C VAL A 71 -8.10 4.38 -9.42
N PHE A 72 -9.00 3.41 -9.68
CA PHE A 72 -9.15 2.22 -8.84
C PHE A 72 -7.97 1.26 -8.97
N GLU A 73 -7.31 1.17 -10.13
CA GLU A 73 -6.10 0.36 -10.28
C GLU A 73 -4.93 0.94 -9.46
N PHE A 74 -4.90 2.25 -9.24
CA PHE A 74 -3.89 2.88 -8.39
C PHE A 74 -4.04 2.47 -6.91
N PHE A 75 -5.29 2.40 -6.44
CA PHE A 75 -5.65 2.14 -5.04
C PHE A 75 -5.88 0.66 -4.72
N SER A 76 -6.12 -0.17 -5.73
CA SER A 76 -6.21 -1.63 -5.61
C SER A 76 -5.39 -2.30 -6.72
N PRO A 77 -4.05 -2.27 -6.63
CA PRO A 77 -3.21 -2.71 -7.73
C PRO A 77 -3.43 -4.19 -8.07
N PRO A 78 -3.55 -4.55 -9.37
CA PRO A 78 -3.79 -5.93 -9.78
C PRO A 78 -2.62 -6.86 -9.46
N TRP A 79 -1.40 -6.33 -9.31
CA TRP A 79 -0.21 -7.08 -8.93
C TRP A 79 -0.05 -7.32 -7.42
N PHE A 80 -0.92 -6.74 -6.57
CA PHE A 80 -0.91 -7.05 -5.13
C PHE A 80 -1.78 -8.27 -4.82
N SER A 81 -1.28 -9.14 -3.96
CA SER A 81 -2.04 -10.21 -3.33
C SER A 81 -3.14 -9.65 -2.43
N SER A 82 -4.15 -10.48 -2.12
CA SER A 82 -5.22 -10.10 -1.18
C SER A 82 -4.68 -9.69 0.19
N TYR A 83 -3.58 -10.31 0.63
CA TYR A 83 -2.90 -9.96 1.87
C TYR A 83 -2.25 -8.58 1.81
N GLU A 84 -1.52 -8.26 0.74
CA GLU A 84 -0.88 -6.95 0.57
C GLU A 84 -1.90 -5.82 0.43
N LYS A 85 -3.02 -6.09 -0.27
CA LYS A 85 -4.15 -5.15 -0.33
C LYS A 85 -4.75 -4.88 1.04
N LEU A 86 -4.86 -5.92 1.88
CA LEU A 86 -5.32 -5.79 3.26
C LEU A 86 -4.33 -4.98 4.12
N ILE A 87 -3.02 -5.19 3.95
CA ILE A 87 -2.00 -4.38 4.64
C ILE A 87 -2.08 -2.91 4.23
N LEU A 88 -2.21 -2.59 2.95
CA LEU A 88 -2.39 -1.20 2.48
C LEU A 88 -3.58 -0.54 3.21
N TRP A 89 -4.65 -1.31 3.39
CA TRP A 89 -5.86 -0.94 4.11
C TRP A 89 -5.64 -0.66 5.60
N ILE A 90 -5.00 -1.62 6.29
CA ILE A 90 -4.73 -1.54 7.74
C ILE A 90 -3.66 -0.47 8.02
N GLY A 91 -2.71 -0.29 7.11
CA GLY A 91 -1.61 0.66 7.17
C GLY A 91 -1.97 2.12 6.90
N GLY A 92 -3.26 2.43 6.74
CA GLY A 92 -3.76 3.82 6.76
C GLY A 92 -4.43 4.30 5.47
N PHE A 93 -4.45 3.50 4.39
CA PHE A 93 -5.20 3.86 3.19
C PHE A 93 -6.61 3.22 3.23
N LYS A 94 -7.59 3.92 3.82
CA LYS A 94 -9.01 3.52 3.78
C LYS A 94 -9.61 3.88 2.42
N PRO A 95 -10.25 2.95 1.67
CA PRO A 95 -10.89 3.23 0.38
C PRO A 95 -11.80 4.44 0.40
N GLY A 96 -12.47 4.70 1.51
CA GLY A 96 -13.31 5.86 1.76
C GLY A 96 -12.59 7.20 1.52
N MET A 97 -11.26 7.23 1.55
CA MET A 97 -10.46 8.41 1.22
C MET A 97 -10.56 8.79 -0.27
N VAL A 98 -10.82 7.84 -1.17
CA VAL A 98 -10.95 8.14 -2.61
C VAL A 98 -12.09 9.11 -2.89
N PHE A 99 -13.18 9.02 -2.14
CA PHE A 99 -14.32 9.92 -2.31
C PHE A 99 -13.96 11.36 -2.01
N LYS A 100 -13.06 11.61 -1.04
CA LYS A 100 -12.57 12.97 -0.74
C LYS A 100 -11.74 13.54 -1.88
N LEU A 101 -10.97 12.69 -2.57
CA LEU A 101 -10.18 13.10 -3.73
C LEU A 101 -11.11 13.43 -4.89
N ILE A 102 -12.06 12.54 -5.20
CA ILE A 102 -13.05 12.75 -6.27
C ILE A 102 -13.82 14.06 -6.06
N THR A 103 -14.32 14.32 -4.85
CA THR A 103 -15.05 15.56 -4.55
C THR A 103 -14.20 16.82 -4.65
N THR A 104 -12.88 16.72 -4.52
CA THR A 104 -11.96 17.87 -4.56
C THR A 104 -11.37 18.08 -5.96
N SER A 105 -11.20 17.01 -6.73
CA SER A 105 -10.52 17.01 -8.03
C SER A 105 -11.48 17.07 -9.22
N VAL A 106 -12.74 16.64 -9.06
CA VAL A 106 -13.74 16.62 -10.14
C VAL A 106 -14.81 17.67 -9.87
N ASN A 107 -14.82 18.74 -10.67
CA ASN A 107 -15.68 19.91 -10.45
C ASN A 107 -17.01 19.86 -11.21
N ASP A 108 -17.15 18.93 -12.15
CA ASP A 108 -18.19 18.88 -13.18
C ASP A 108 -19.13 17.67 -13.06
N LEU A 109 -19.24 17.10 -11.85
CA LEU A 109 -20.19 16.01 -11.58
C LEU A 109 -21.65 16.49 -11.71
N THR A 110 -22.45 15.72 -12.45
CA THR A 110 -23.90 15.91 -12.55
C THR A 110 -24.58 15.62 -11.20
N CYS A 111 -25.84 16.08 -11.02
CA CYS A 111 -26.59 15.77 -9.80
C CYS A 111 -26.75 14.26 -9.59
N GLU A 112 -27.05 13.52 -10.66
CA GLU A 112 -27.17 12.05 -10.59
C GLU A 112 -25.86 11.38 -10.17
N GLN A 113 -24.72 11.82 -10.73
CA GLN A 113 -23.41 11.28 -10.36
C GLN A 113 -23.06 11.59 -8.90
N LYS A 114 -23.44 12.76 -8.39
CA LYS A 114 -23.26 13.13 -6.97
C LYS A 114 -24.07 12.22 -6.05
N ASP A 115 -25.33 11.96 -6.39
CA ASP A 115 -26.20 11.08 -5.59
C ASP A 115 -25.67 9.64 -5.59
N GLN A 116 -25.23 9.13 -6.75
CA GLN A 116 -24.59 7.81 -6.84
C GLN A 116 -23.29 7.74 -6.03
N LEU A 117 -22.43 8.76 -6.14
CA LEU A 117 -21.18 8.85 -5.39
C LEU A 117 -21.45 8.85 -3.88
N ASP A 118 -22.45 9.58 -3.43
CA ASP A 118 -22.85 9.67 -2.02
C ASP A 118 -23.40 8.34 -1.49
N ASN A 119 -24.16 7.61 -2.29
CA ASN A 119 -24.61 6.26 -1.95
C ASN A 119 -23.42 5.30 -1.78
N ILE A 120 -22.53 5.22 -2.78
CA ILE A 120 -21.35 4.35 -2.75
C ILE A 120 -20.43 4.72 -1.58
N ARG A 121 -20.27 6.02 -1.31
CA ARG A 121 -19.51 6.53 -0.15
C ARG A 121 -20.10 6.05 1.17
N SER A 122 -21.42 6.11 1.33
CA SER A 122 -22.12 5.66 2.52
C SER A 122 -21.97 4.14 2.73
N GLU A 123 -22.20 3.36 1.67
CA GLU A 123 -22.01 1.91 1.71
C GLU A 123 -20.57 1.52 2.06
N THR A 124 -19.59 2.19 1.44
CA THR A 124 -18.17 1.94 1.72
C THR A 124 -17.85 2.23 3.18
N LYS A 125 -18.29 3.38 3.71
CA LYS A 125 -18.08 3.76 5.11
C LYS A 125 -18.69 2.73 6.08
N GLN A 126 -19.85 2.17 5.74
CA GLN A 126 -20.49 1.15 6.56
C GLN A 126 -19.70 -0.16 6.57
N ARG A 127 -19.25 -0.64 5.40
CA ARG A 127 -18.39 -1.83 5.31
C ARG A 127 -17.05 -1.63 6.00
N GLU A 128 -16.47 -0.44 5.90
CA GLU A 128 -15.24 -0.09 6.62
C GLU A 128 -15.39 -0.19 8.13
N LYS A 129 -16.50 0.32 8.66
CA LYS A 129 -16.81 0.24 10.08
C LYS A 129 -16.99 -1.20 10.55
N ASP A 130 -17.68 -2.03 9.77
CA ASP A 130 -17.86 -3.46 10.08
C ASP A 130 -16.53 -4.21 10.14
N LEU A 131 -15.69 -4.05 9.10
CA LEU A 131 -14.40 -4.72 9.04
C LEU A 131 -13.47 -4.26 10.18
N MET A 132 -13.43 -2.96 10.48
CA MET A 132 -12.67 -2.43 11.63
C MET A 132 -13.18 -2.98 12.96
N GLY A 133 -14.50 -3.15 13.13
CA GLY A 133 -15.07 -3.79 14.30
C GLY A 133 -14.60 -5.23 14.45
N ARG A 134 -14.60 -6.00 13.36
CA ARG A 134 -14.08 -7.38 13.36
C ARG A 134 -12.59 -7.45 13.65
N PHE A 135 -11.80 -6.53 13.10
CA PHE A 135 -10.37 -6.44 13.38
C PHE A 135 -10.09 -6.14 14.86
N ALA A 136 -10.86 -5.24 15.48
CA ALA A 136 -10.74 -4.95 16.91
C ALA A 136 -11.01 -6.20 17.78
N LEU A 137 -11.99 -7.03 17.40
CA LEU A 137 -12.24 -8.31 18.08
C LEU A 137 -11.06 -9.28 17.95
N LEU A 138 -10.42 -9.35 16.78
CA LEU A 138 -9.22 -10.15 16.59
C LEU A 138 -8.05 -9.63 17.45
N GLN A 139 -7.86 -8.31 17.51
CA GLN A 139 -6.84 -7.70 18.35
C GLN A 139 -7.08 -7.99 19.84
N GLN A 140 -8.33 -7.95 20.30
CA GLN A 140 -8.68 -8.34 21.66
C GLN A 140 -8.37 -9.82 21.90
N SER A 141 -8.74 -10.71 20.99
CA SER A 141 -8.48 -12.15 21.13
C SER A 141 -6.98 -12.50 21.16
N VAL A 142 -6.14 -11.75 20.45
CA VAL A 142 -4.67 -11.97 20.43
C VAL A 142 -3.99 -11.26 21.59
N GLY A 143 -4.56 -10.14 22.04
CA GLY A 143 -4.04 -9.31 23.12
C GLY A 143 -4.45 -9.77 24.52
N ASP A 144 -5.52 -10.57 24.66
CA ASP A 144 -5.91 -11.18 25.93
C ASP A 144 -4.84 -12.20 26.36
N PRO A 145 -4.05 -11.92 27.41
CA PRO A 145 -3.14 -12.91 27.96
C PRO A 145 -3.97 -14.10 28.44
N PRO A 146 -3.47 -15.36 28.36
CA PRO A 146 -4.14 -16.45 29.04
C PRO A 146 -4.25 -16.09 30.52
N LEU A 147 -5.48 -15.84 30.98
CA LEU A 147 -5.79 -15.63 32.39
C LEU A 147 -5.24 -16.85 33.11
N MET A 148 -4.28 -16.61 34.01
CA MET A 148 -3.55 -17.58 34.82
C MET A 148 -4.22 -18.95 34.88
N VAL A 149 -3.58 -19.95 34.25
CA VAL A 149 -3.89 -21.34 34.55
C VAL A 149 -3.59 -21.53 36.04
N PRO A 150 -4.56 -21.89 36.90
CA PRO A 150 -4.26 -22.17 38.29
C PRO A 150 -3.24 -23.30 38.33
N CYS A 151 -2.07 -23.07 38.91
CA CYS A 151 -1.15 -24.15 39.24
C CYS A 151 -1.88 -25.05 40.24
N ILE A 152 -2.25 -26.26 39.79
CA ILE A 152 -2.65 -27.37 40.65
C ILE A 152 -1.46 -28.33 40.73
#